data_AF-A0A353Y319-F1
#
_entry.id   AF-A0A353Y319-F1
#
_cell.length_a   1.000
_cell.length_b   1.000
_cell.length_c   1.000
_cell.angle_alpha   90.00
_cell.angle_beta   90.00
_cell.angle_gamma   90.00
#
_symmetry.space_group_name_H-M   'P 1'
#
loop_
_entity.id
_entity.type
_entity.pdbx_description
1 polymer ?
#
loop_
_entity_poly.entity_id
_entity_poly.type
_entity_poly.pdbx_seq_one_letter_code
_entity_poly.pdbx_strand_id
1 'polypeptide(L)'
;MSAGDWKDLYAAASQGDLARVRYHLRAGVNPNYQHPEVLCTPLVASIIHGHDEVALCLLEQGADPRLRSDFDDMTPLDAARRHGRSAIEAHLQTLGVQPERQPFWRRWLPV
;
A
#
# COMPACT_ATOMS: atom_id res chain seq x y z
N MET A 1 -19.10 7.70 -19.07
CA MET A 1 -19.22 8.24 -17.70
C MET A 1 -18.70 7.17 -16.77
N SER A 2 -17.38 7.11 -16.56
CA SER A 2 -16.79 6.18 -15.59
C SER A 2 -16.57 6.99 -14.31
N ALA A 3 -17.46 6.80 -13.35
CA ALA A 3 -17.33 7.42 -12.04
C ALA A 3 -16.16 6.74 -11.32
N GLY A 4 -14.95 7.29 -11.50
CA GLY A 4 -13.75 6.86 -10.81
C GLY A 4 -13.22 5.51 -11.27
N ASP A 5 -12.28 5.53 -12.19
CA ASP A 5 -11.53 4.32 -12.53
C ASP A 5 -10.41 4.10 -11.50
N TRP A 6 -10.10 2.84 -11.21
CA TRP A 6 -8.96 2.43 -10.38
C TRP A 6 -7.64 3.06 -10.84
N LYS A 7 -7.54 3.38 -12.13
CA LYS A 7 -6.42 4.11 -12.75
C LYS A 7 -6.30 5.54 -12.20
N ASP A 8 -7.42 6.23 -12.03
CA ASP A 8 -7.45 7.57 -11.45
C ASP A 8 -7.14 7.54 -9.96
N LEU A 9 -7.60 6.52 -9.23
CA LEU A 9 -7.22 6.32 -7.83
C LEU A 9 -5.70 6.10 -7.70
N TYR A 10 -5.11 5.26 -8.55
CA TYR A 10 -3.66 5.05 -8.59
C TYR A 10 -2.92 6.36 -8.88
N ALA A 11 -3.32 7.09 -9.92
CA ALA A 11 -2.69 8.36 -10.28
C ALA A 11 -2.80 9.40 -9.15
N ALA A 12 -3.96 9.50 -8.52
CA ALA A 12 -4.17 10.39 -7.37
C ALA A 12 -3.27 9.99 -6.19
N ALA A 13 -3.09 8.69 -5.94
CA ALA A 13 -2.23 8.19 -4.89
C ALA A 13 -0.74 8.48 -5.14
N SER A 14 -0.28 8.32 -6.39
CA SER A 14 1.08 8.67 -6.82
C SER A 14 1.36 10.18 -6.79
N GLN A 15 0.33 11.02 -6.94
CA GLN A 15 0.45 12.48 -6.93
C GLN A 15 0.26 13.09 -5.54
N GLY A 16 -0.20 12.31 -4.55
CA GLY A 16 -0.52 12.80 -3.22
C GLY A 16 -1.85 13.57 -3.14
N ASP A 17 -2.73 13.42 -4.12
CA ASP A 17 -4.03 14.12 -4.15
C ASP A 17 -5.04 13.41 -3.23
N LEU A 18 -4.98 13.75 -1.95
CA LEU A 18 -5.87 13.22 -0.93
C LEU A 18 -7.36 13.46 -1.24
N ALA A 19 -7.70 14.60 -1.87
CA ALA A 19 -9.08 14.93 -2.18
C ALA A 19 -9.64 13.99 -3.26
N ARG A 20 -8.87 13.72 -4.32
CA ARG A 20 -9.26 12.76 -5.37
C ARG A 20 -9.27 11.34 -4.86
N VAL A 21 -8.29 10.94 -4.04
CA VAL A 21 -8.28 9.63 -3.39
C VAL A 21 -9.58 9.43 -2.60
N ARG A 22 -9.96 10.39 -1.74
CA ARG A 22 -11.21 10.33 -0.97
C ARG A 22 -12.45 10.30 -1.86
N TYR A 23 -12.47 11.05 -2.95
CA TYR A 23 -13.57 11.03 -3.92
C TYR A 23 -13.76 9.63 -4.53
N HIS A 24 -12.68 9.01 -5.00
CA HIS A 24 -12.73 7.68 -5.60
C HIS A 24 -13.11 6.59 -4.59
N LEU A 25 -12.57 6.65 -3.37
CA LEU A 25 -12.94 5.70 -2.31
C LEU A 25 -14.42 5.84 -1.92
N ARG A 26 -14.94 7.07 -1.83
CA ARG A 26 -16.38 7.33 -1.61
C ARG A 26 -17.26 6.86 -2.77
N ALA A 27 -16.73 6.83 -4.00
CA ALA A 27 -17.41 6.30 -5.16
C ALA A 27 -17.44 4.75 -5.19
N GLY A 28 -16.82 4.07 -4.21
CA GLY A 28 -16.79 2.62 -4.10
C GLY A 28 -15.66 1.97 -4.90
N VAL A 29 -14.66 2.74 -5.34
CA VAL A 29 -13.47 2.19 -5.99
C VAL A 29 -12.70 1.35 -4.98
N ASN A 30 -12.33 0.13 -5.38
CA ASN A 30 -11.58 -0.78 -4.51
C ASN A 30 -10.14 -0.27 -4.30
N PRO A 31 -9.72 0.06 -3.06
CA PRO A 31 -8.35 0.54 -2.78
C PRO A 31 -7.26 -0.51 -3.03
N ASN A 32 -7.65 -1.78 -3.12
CA ASN A 32 -6.75 -2.93 -3.28
C ASN A 32 -6.48 -3.30 -4.74
N TYR A 33 -7.04 -2.55 -5.69
CA TYR A 33 -6.87 -2.87 -7.10
C TYR A 33 -5.41 -2.63 -7.52
N GLN A 34 -4.70 -3.69 -7.90
CA GLN A 34 -3.41 -3.57 -8.59
C GLN A 34 -3.67 -3.13 -10.02
N HIS A 35 -3.03 -2.03 -10.43
CA HIS A 35 -3.06 -1.59 -11.81
C HIS A 35 -2.48 -2.71 -12.71
N PRO A 36 -3.21 -3.33 -13.64
CA PRO A 36 -2.74 -4.51 -14.39
C PRO A 36 -1.47 -4.27 -15.19
N GLU A 37 -1.24 -3.03 -15.66
CA GLU A 37 -0.03 -2.67 -16.41
C GLU A 37 1.14 -2.22 -15.52
N VAL A 38 0.86 -1.63 -14.36
CA VAL A 38 1.89 -1.06 -13.47
C VAL A 38 2.20 -2.02 -12.32
N LEU A 39 1.37 -3.04 -12.10
CA LEU A 39 1.50 -4.09 -11.09
C LEU A 39 1.72 -3.61 -9.66
N CYS A 40 1.36 -2.35 -9.38
CA CYS A 40 1.54 -1.66 -8.11
C CYS A 40 0.17 -1.33 -7.48
N THR A 41 0.11 -1.35 -6.14
CA THR A 41 -1.08 -0.94 -5.38
C THR A 41 -1.04 0.56 -5.09
N PRO A 42 -2.20 1.24 -5.00
CA PRO A 42 -2.26 2.66 -4.62
C PRO A 42 -1.57 2.94 -3.28
N LEU A 43 -1.65 1.99 -2.34
CA LEU A 43 -0.99 2.07 -1.04
C LEU A 43 0.54 2.11 -1.18
N VAL A 44 1.14 1.15 -1.89
CA VAL A 44 2.60 1.12 -2.08
C VAL A 44 3.09 2.35 -2.82
N ALA A 45 2.38 2.78 -3.88
CA ALA A 45 2.72 3.99 -4.63
C ALA A 45 2.77 5.24 -3.72
N SER A 46 1.73 5.45 -2.90
CA SER A 46 1.71 6.59 -1.97
C SER A 46 2.88 6.58 -0.98
N ILE A 47 3.31 5.41 -0.51
CA ILE A 47 4.44 5.26 0.42
C ILE A 47 5.78 5.56 -0.27
N ILE A 48 5.98 5.04 -1.49
CA ILE A 48 7.20 5.27 -2.29
C ILE A 48 7.37 6.76 -2.59
N HIS A 49 6.29 7.44 -2.95
CA HIS A 49 6.28 8.87 -3.24
C HIS A 49 6.27 9.76 -1.97
N GLY A 50 6.13 9.17 -0.78
CA GLY A 50 6.16 9.89 0.51
C GLY A 50 4.88 10.65 0.84
N HIS A 51 3.75 10.23 0.29
CA HIS A 51 2.43 10.77 0.55
C HIS A 51 1.78 10.05 1.74
N ASP A 52 2.33 10.28 2.92
CA ASP A 52 1.93 9.58 4.15
C ASP A 52 0.43 9.78 4.48
N GLU A 53 -0.12 10.98 4.26
CA GLU A 53 -1.55 11.25 4.47
C GLU A 53 -2.45 10.41 3.55
N VAL A 54 -2.02 10.18 2.32
CA VAL A 54 -2.73 9.34 1.36
C VAL A 54 -2.63 7.87 1.76
N ALA A 55 -1.45 7.41 2.16
CA ALA A 55 -1.24 6.05 2.63
C ALA A 55 -2.13 5.73 3.85
N LEU A 56 -2.20 6.64 4.82
CA LEU A 56 -3.08 6.51 5.98
C LEU A 56 -4.56 6.50 5.57
N CYS A 57 -4.99 7.40 4.69
CA CYS A 57 -6.36 7.43 4.17
C CYS A 57 -6.73 6.11 3.49
N LEU A 58 -5.83 5.53 2.68
CA LEU A 58 -6.08 4.24 2.03
C LEU A 58 -6.24 3.11 3.05
N LEU A 59 -5.38 3.08 4.08
CA LEU A 59 -5.47 2.10 5.17
C LEU A 59 -6.78 2.23 5.97
N GLU A 60 -7.18 3.46 6.30
CA GLU A 60 -8.46 3.75 6.97
C GLU A 60 -9.67 3.31 6.14
N GLN A 61 -9.56 3.32 4.82
CA GLN A 61 -10.60 2.90 3.88
C GLN A 61 -10.51 1.42 3.49
N GLY A 62 -9.71 0.62 4.19
CA GLY A 62 -9.66 -0.84 4.02
C GLY A 62 -8.66 -1.33 2.96
N ALA A 63 -7.64 -0.54 2.63
CA ALA A 63 -6.49 -1.07 1.88
C ALA A 63 -5.82 -2.19 2.68
N ASP A 64 -5.59 -3.35 2.06
CA ASP A 64 -4.91 -4.48 2.70
C ASP A 64 -3.41 -4.17 2.80
N PRO A 65 -2.89 -4.03 4.03
CA PRO A 65 -1.51 -3.66 4.27
C PRO A 65 -0.50 -4.77 3.93
N ARG A 66 -0.96 -5.94 3.47
CA ARG A 66 -0.13 -7.08 3.05
C ARG A 66 -0.04 -7.24 1.53
N LEU A 67 -0.82 -6.47 0.76
CA LEU A 67 -0.81 -6.59 -0.69
C LEU A 67 0.50 -6.06 -1.27
N ARG A 68 1.27 -6.98 -1.84
CA ARG A 68 2.55 -6.71 -2.47
C ARG A 68 2.35 -5.97 -3.80
N SER A 69 3.19 -4.97 -4.06
CA SER A 69 3.42 -4.45 -5.40
C SER A 69 4.33 -5.44 -6.13
N ASP A 70 3.87 -6.04 -7.21
CA ASP A 70 4.67 -6.97 -8.01
C ASP A 70 5.69 -6.23 -8.90
N PHE A 71 5.49 -4.94 -9.15
CA PHE A 71 6.45 -4.11 -9.88
C PHE A 71 7.71 -3.81 -9.06
N ASP A 72 7.51 -3.43 -7.80
CA ASP A 72 8.60 -3.07 -6.89
C ASP A 72 9.12 -4.27 -6.10
N ASP A 73 8.41 -5.41 -6.18
CA ASP A 73 8.58 -6.60 -5.34
C ASP A 73 8.55 -6.25 -3.83
N MET A 74 7.67 -5.33 -3.44
CA MET A 74 7.60 -4.79 -2.08
C MET A 74 6.21 -4.90 -1.48
N THR A 75 6.15 -5.30 -0.22
CA THR A 75 4.97 -5.08 0.62
C THR A 75 4.90 -3.61 1.05
N PRO A 76 3.73 -3.11 1.48
CA PRO A 76 3.61 -1.76 2.06
C PRO A 76 4.60 -1.52 3.21
N LEU A 77 4.88 -2.57 4.00
CA LEU A 77 5.85 -2.50 5.09
C LEU A 77 7.29 -2.39 4.59
N ASP A 78 7.66 -3.12 3.54
CA ASP A 78 8.99 -3.02 2.92
C ASP A 78 9.20 -1.64 2.30
N ALA A 79 8.17 -1.11 1.62
CA ALA A 79 8.19 0.25 1.07
C ALA A 79 8.36 1.28 2.20
N ALA A 80 7.63 1.15 3.30
CA ALA A 80 7.73 2.08 4.43
C ALA A 80 9.15 2.07 5.03
N ARG A 81 9.76 0.90 5.20
CA ARG A 81 11.13 0.75 5.70
C ARG A 81 12.17 1.31 4.76
N ARG A 82 12.10 0.92 3.48
CA ARG A 82 13.07 1.32 2.45
C ARG A 82 13.08 2.84 2.24
N HIS A 83 11.94 3.48 2.39
CA HIS A 83 11.77 4.92 2.21
C HIS A 83 11.76 5.72 3.53
N GLY A 84 12.04 5.08 4.68
CA GLY A 84 12.14 5.76 5.98
C GLY A 84 10.83 6.35 6.51
N ARG A 85 9.69 5.77 6.14
CA ARG A 85 8.33 6.21 6.53
C ARG A 85 7.94 5.61 7.87
N SER A 86 8.62 6.03 8.94
CA SER A 86 8.43 5.48 10.29
C SER A 86 6.99 5.59 10.81
N ALA A 87 6.26 6.64 10.43
CA ALA A 87 4.85 6.81 10.80
C ALA A 87 3.95 5.73 10.16
N ILE A 88 4.16 5.47 8.86
CA ILE A 88 3.42 4.41 8.15
C ILE A 88 3.84 3.03 8.65
N GLU A 89 5.13 2.80 8.87
CA GLU A 89 5.62 1.55 9.45
C GLU A 89 4.95 1.25 10.80
N ALA A 90 4.92 2.22 11.72
CA ALA A 90 4.27 2.06 13.02
C ALA A 90 2.77 1.77 12.87
N HIS A 91 2.10 2.42 11.92
CA HIS A 91 0.68 2.21 11.67
C HIS A 91 0.41 0.80 11.10
N LEU A 92 1.21 0.35 10.12
CA LEU A 92 1.12 -1.01 9.55
C LEU A 92 1.40 -2.10 10.59
N GLN A 93 2.36 -1.88 11.50
CA GLN A 93 2.64 -2.77 12.61
C GLN A 93 1.46 -2.86 13.59
N THR A 94 0.77 -1.74 13.83
CA THR A 94 -0.42 -1.68 14.69
C THR A 94 -1.58 -2.48 14.09
N LEU A 95 -1.69 -2.51 12.76
CA LEU A 95 -2.66 -3.33 12.03
C LEU A 95 -2.32 -4.83 12.04
N GLY A 96 -1.26 -5.24 12.74
CA GLY A 96 -0.86 -6.65 12.87
C GLY A 96 -0.16 -7.21 11.64
N VAL A 97 0.31 -6.36 10.72
CA VAL A 97 1.24 -6.80 9.66
C VAL A 97 2.57 -7.07 10.31
N GLN A 98 2.73 -8.30 10.78
CA GLN A 98 4.03 -8.81 11.16
C GLN A 98 4.93 -8.71 9.93
N PRO A 99 6.13 -8.11 10.04
CA PRO A 99 7.13 -8.32 9.02
C PRO A 99 7.34 -9.82 8.95
N GLU A 100 7.00 -10.43 7.81
CA GLU A 100 7.22 -11.86 7.60
C GLU A 100 8.72 -12.09 7.69
N ARG A 101 9.18 -12.39 8.90
CA ARG A 101 10.57 -12.68 9.21
C ARG A 101 10.65 -14.18 9.36
N GLN A 102 10.68 -14.86 8.22
CA GLN A 102 11.20 -16.22 8.18
C GLN A 102 12.64 -16.20 7.69
N PRO A 103 13.61 -16.33 8.59
CA PRO A 103 14.97 -16.53 8.15
C PRO A 103 15.15 -17.99 7.73
N PHE A 104 15.79 -18.17 6.57
CA PHE A 104 15.88 -19.43 5.82
C PHE A 104 16.41 -20.65 6.60
N TRP A 105 17.12 -20.43 7.70
CA TRP A 105 17.70 -21.47 8.55
C TRP A 105 16.71 -22.20 9.48
N ARG A 106 15.46 -21.72 9.63
CA ARG A 106 14.43 -22.43 10.42
C ARG A 106 13.92 -23.74 9.81
N ARG A 107 14.36 -24.09 8.59
CA ARG A 107 14.07 -25.39 7.95
C ARG A 107 15.05 -26.51 8.34
N TRP A 108 16.13 -26.19 9.05
CA TRP A 108 17.22 -27.14 9.34
C TRP A 108 17.57 -27.27 10.83
N LEU A 109 16.62 -26.96 11.72
CA LEU A 109 16.76 -27.22 13.17
C LEU A 109 16.14 -28.59 13.50
N PRO A 110 16.93 -29.57 13.99
CA PRO A 110 16.38 -30.82 14.49
C PRO A 110 15.65 -30.55 15.83
N VAL A 111 14.48 -31.18 16.00
CA VAL A 111 13.70 -31.24 17.26
C VAL A 111 14.49 -32.00 18.33
#